data_AF-A0A4U6SSG7-F1
#
_entry.id   AF-A0A4U6SSG7-F1
#
_cell.length_a   1.000
_cell.length_b   1.000
_cell.length_c   1.000
_cell.angle_alpha   90.00
_cell.angle_beta   90.00
_cell.angle_gamma   90.00
#
_symmetry.space_group_name_H-M   'P 1'
#
loop_
_entity.id
_entity.type
_entity.pdbx_description
1 polymer ?
#
loop_
_entity_poly.entity_id
_entity_poly.type
_entity_poly.pdbx_seq_one_letter_code
_entity_poly.pdbx_strand_id
1 'polypeptide(L)'
;MIYRSGLEMMESKLSQLQKFAAQLAGIYSVLEVMIASFTEAVSAHVNDLHQLIENTLKAKQHSEAMIWCIRHRFLQDIYSRYADYTSWSSDVIQRKASAEARKWPDIFDKGSGDSEANQGTLFIEQALQNLGIEQSYRSEEEEAAITRLQNEQSSSMFCSTITADHFSLNRYPFKNLREAVDVLFLHGASDMVIAKQAILLYYLFDRHWTRPDSEWRYLVDDFAATFGITNRTLLECLVFCLLDDYSSEALEEACSLLPKISSKEAHPKIAQVLLERQRPDMALVVLKCTGRDSFSVTESIEKDGISSLSEAVTAVRVRIEHGHLTEAFVYHRSYCSRVKEQRAADMTHAGDALRSSWIYHVEGMMTEFCNICIERNLVDKMIDLPWDSEEEKHLHKSLFDYAHEMPTEPCGSLLVVYYLRRYRYLEAYEVDRSLQRFEQKKLESTTEEIASKIRKIAQWRENLVMTLDHSISIFFAFPHSPSFILPTNCDQ
;
A
#
# COMPACT_ATOMS: atom_id res chain seq x y z
N MET A 1 -37.62 -16.85 13.09
CA MET A 1 -37.83 -16.87 14.56
C MET A 1 -36.58 -17.24 15.34
N ILE A 2 -35.79 -18.27 14.97
CA ILE A 2 -34.58 -18.67 15.75
C ILE A 2 -33.56 -17.52 15.87
N TYR A 3 -33.21 -16.86 14.77
CA TYR A 3 -32.29 -15.70 14.79
C TYR A 3 -32.80 -14.50 15.60
N ARG A 4 -34.10 -14.38 15.88
CA ARG A 4 -34.65 -13.29 16.71
C ARG A 4 -34.81 -13.67 18.18
N SER A 5 -34.41 -14.88 18.55
CA SER A 5 -34.50 -15.36 19.92
C SER A 5 -33.23 -15.07 20.73
N GLY A 6 -33.32 -15.09 22.06
CA GLY A 6 -32.14 -14.92 22.93
C GLY A 6 -31.16 -16.08 22.82
N LEU A 7 -29.93 -15.89 23.31
CA LEU A 7 -28.84 -16.88 23.23
C LEU A 7 -29.28 -18.27 23.70
N GLU A 8 -29.93 -18.38 24.86
CA GLU A 8 -30.39 -19.66 25.42
C GLU A 8 -31.33 -20.42 24.47
N MET A 9 -32.21 -19.68 23.78
CA MET A 9 -33.13 -20.27 22.82
C MET A 9 -32.40 -20.67 21.52
N MET A 10 -31.42 -19.90 21.07
CA MET A 10 -30.56 -20.27 19.93
C MET A 10 -29.73 -21.53 20.23
N GLU A 11 -29.15 -21.63 21.42
CA GLU A 11 -28.41 -22.82 21.89
C GLU A 11 -29.32 -24.06 21.91
N SER A 12 -30.53 -23.94 22.44
CA SER A 12 -31.51 -25.05 22.46
C SER A 12 -31.92 -25.52 21.05
N LYS A 13 -31.76 -24.66 20.04
CA LYS A 13 -32.09 -24.93 18.62
C LYS A 13 -30.87 -25.15 17.74
N LEU A 14 -29.67 -25.30 18.32
CA LEU A 14 -28.42 -25.47 17.57
C LEU A 14 -28.45 -26.68 16.63
N SER A 15 -29.00 -27.82 17.09
CA SER A 15 -29.15 -29.02 16.26
C SER A 15 -30.09 -28.82 15.06
N GLN A 16 -31.07 -27.92 15.19
CA GLN A 16 -31.96 -27.55 14.09
C GLN A 16 -31.25 -26.64 13.09
N LEU A 17 -30.45 -25.67 13.56
CA LEU A 17 -29.62 -24.81 12.70
C LEU A 17 -28.61 -25.64 11.90
N GLN A 18 -27.97 -26.62 12.51
CA GLN A 18 -27.05 -27.55 11.82
C GLN A 18 -27.77 -28.33 10.70
N LYS A 19 -29.00 -28.78 10.93
CA LYS A 19 -29.81 -29.43 9.89
C LYS A 19 -30.12 -28.47 8.74
N PHE A 20 -30.44 -27.21 9.02
CA PHE A 20 -30.68 -26.21 7.99
C PHE A 20 -29.41 -25.90 7.18
N ALA A 21 -28.25 -25.77 7.82
CA ALA A 21 -26.98 -25.59 7.13
C ALA A 21 -26.67 -26.77 6.18
N ALA A 22 -26.89 -28.01 6.63
CA ALA A 22 -26.71 -29.20 5.79
C ALA A 22 -27.69 -29.23 4.61
N GLN A 23 -28.94 -28.80 4.80
CA GLN A 23 -29.92 -28.68 3.72
C GLN A 23 -29.52 -27.62 2.70
N LEU A 24 -29.05 -26.44 3.15
CA LEU A 24 -28.56 -25.38 2.27
C LEU A 24 -27.34 -25.85 1.45
N ALA A 25 -26.43 -26.60 2.05
CA ALA A 25 -25.31 -27.22 1.33
C ALA A 25 -25.79 -28.19 0.25
N GLY A 26 -26.79 -29.04 0.55
CA GLY A 26 -27.38 -29.93 -0.43
C GLY A 26 -28.09 -29.20 -1.58
N ILE A 27 -28.84 -28.13 -1.28
CA ILE A 27 -29.49 -27.28 -2.28
C ILE A 27 -28.44 -26.64 -3.19
N TYR A 28 -27.38 -26.05 -2.61
CA TYR A 28 -26.29 -25.45 -3.37
C TYR A 28 -25.66 -26.44 -4.36
N SER A 29 -25.32 -27.66 -3.92
CA SER A 29 -24.74 -28.68 -4.80
C SER A 29 -25.66 -29.05 -5.97
N VAL A 30 -26.98 -29.08 -5.76
CA VAL A 30 -27.94 -29.32 -6.85
C VAL A 30 -27.98 -28.14 -7.81
N LEU A 31 -28.03 -26.91 -7.31
CA LEU A 31 -28.07 -25.70 -8.12
C LEU A 31 -26.79 -25.56 -8.98
N GLU A 32 -25.62 -25.87 -8.42
CA GLU A 32 -24.33 -25.84 -9.13
C GLU A 32 -24.34 -26.79 -10.34
N VAL A 33 -24.80 -28.03 -10.14
CA VAL A 33 -24.94 -29.02 -11.22
C VAL A 33 -25.99 -28.57 -12.25
N MET A 34 -27.10 -27.97 -11.80
CA MET A 34 -28.11 -27.43 -12.70
C MET A 34 -27.53 -26.32 -13.59
N ILE A 35 -26.80 -25.35 -13.03
CA ILE A 35 -26.15 -24.29 -13.82
C ILE A 35 -25.16 -24.89 -14.82
N ALA A 36 -24.32 -25.84 -14.40
CA ALA A 36 -23.34 -26.49 -15.27
C ALA A 36 -23.98 -27.26 -16.44
N SER A 37 -25.26 -27.64 -16.34
CA SER A 37 -25.99 -28.34 -17.39
C SER A 37 -26.52 -27.43 -18.51
N PHE A 38 -26.52 -26.10 -18.32
CA PHE A 38 -26.92 -25.14 -19.35
C PHE A 38 -25.76 -24.81 -20.29
N THR A 39 -25.94 -25.02 -21.59
CA THR A 39 -24.94 -24.73 -22.63
C THR A 39 -25.05 -23.32 -23.24
N GLU A 40 -26.15 -22.61 -23.02
CA GLU A 40 -26.40 -21.26 -23.54
C GLU A 40 -26.33 -20.22 -22.43
N ALA A 41 -25.39 -19.27 -22.55
CA ALA A 41 -24.96 -18.38 -21.47
C ALA A 41 -25.91 -17.22 -21.13
N VAL A 42 -27.06 -17.04 -21.81
CA VAL A 42 -27.87 -15.82 -21.63
C VAL A 42 -29.37 -16.11 -21.79
N SER A 43 -30.01 -16.66 -20.76
CA SER A 43 -31.47 -16.60 -20.62
C SER A 43 -31.84 -16.03 -19.24
N ALA A 44 -32.97 -15.33 -19.13
CA ALA A 44 -33.42 -14.75 -17.86
C ALA A 44 -33.47 -15.78 -16.71
N HIS A 45 -33.85 -17.03 -17.01
CA HIS A 45 -33.87 -18.13 -16.05
C HIS A 45 -32.48 -18.51 -15.52
N VAL A 46 -31.42 -18.35 -16.33
CA VAL A 46 -30.04 -18.59 -15.90
C VAL A 46 -29.60 -17.49 -14.94
N ASN A 47 -30.00 -16.24 -15.14
CA ASN A 47 -29.73 -15.15 -14.19
C ASN A 47 -30.46 -15.36 -12.86
N ASP A 48 -31.74 -15.76 -12.88
CA ASP A 48 -32.50 -16.10 -11.67
C ASP A 48 -31.84 -17.26 -10.90
N LEU A 49 -31.28 -18.23 -11.62
CA LEU A 49 -30.58 -19.36 -11.02
C LEU A 49 -29.24 -18.96 -10.39
N HIS A 50 -28.48 -18.06 -11.03
CA HIS A 50 -27.27 -17.48 -10.43
C HIS A 50 -27.59 -16.68 -9.16
N GLN A 51 -28.67 -15.88 -9.18
CA GLN A 51 -29.11 -15.15 -7.98
C GLN A 51 -29.53 -16.10 -6.84
N LEU A 52 -30.20 -17.21 -7.18
CA LEU A 52 -30.56 -18.22 -6.18
C LEU A 52 -29.33 -18.91 -5.59
N ILE A 53 -28.31 -19.20 -6.41
CA ILE A 53 -27.03 -19.73 -5.91
C ILE A 53 -26.38 -18.74 -4.96
N GLU A 54 -26.27 -17.47 -5.36
CA GLU A 54 -25.68 -16.39 -4.55
C GLU A 54 -26.36 -16.30 -3.17
N ASN A 55 -27.69 -16.24 -3.16
CA ASN A 55 -28.49 -16.16 -1.94
C ASN A 55 -28.37 -17.42 -1.07
N THR A 56 -28.37 -18.61 -1.69
CA THR A 56 -28.21 -19.88 -0.98
C THR A 56 -26.84 -19.96 -0.33
N LEU A 57 -25.80 -19.54 -1.04
CA LEU A 57 -24.42 -19.59 -0.57
C LEU A 57 -24.18 -18.57 0.56
N LYS A 58 -24.70 -17.33 0.44
CA LYS A 58 -24.73 -16.35 1.54
C LYS A 58 -25.43 -16.90 2.79
N ALA A 59 -26.63 -17.48 2.63
CA ALA A 59 -27.39 -18.05 3.73
C ALA A 59 -26.67 -19.24 4.40
N LYS A 60 -26.00 -20.09 3.62
CA LYS A 60 -25.18 -21.19 4.12
C LYS A 60 -24.02 -20.66 4.96
N GLN A 61 -23.22 -19.75 4.40
CA GLN A 61 -22.06 -19.18 5.08
C GLN A 61 -22.45 -18.45 6.38
N HIS A 62 -23.52 -17.65 6.34
CA HIS A 62 -24.06 -16.97 7.51
C HIS A 62 -24.49 -17.97 8.59
N SER A 63 -25.17 -19.05 8.20
CA SER A 63 -25.60 -20.09 9.14
C SER A 63 -24.42 -20.82 9.78
N GLU A 64 -23.37 -21.14 9.01
CA GLU A 64 -22.15 -21.77 9.52
C GLU A 64 -21.42 -20.85 10.52
N ALA A 65 -21.26 -19.57 10.18
CA ALA A 65 -20.70 -18.56 11.08
C ALA A 65 -21.55 -18.38 12.34
N MET A 66 -22.88 -18.36 12.23
CA MET A 66 -23.76 -18.22 13.39
C MET A 66 -23.71 -19.45 14.31
N ILE A 67 -23.64 -20.66 13.75
CA ILE A 67 -23.46 -21.90 14.51
C ILE A 67 -22.17 -21.85 15.32
N TRP A 68 -21.08 -21.33 14.73
CA TRP A 68 -19.84 -21.10 15.47
C TRP A 68 -20.02 -20.07 16.58
N CYS A 69 -20.67 -18.94 16.33
CA CYS A 69 -20.93 -17.91 17.33
C CYS A 69 -21.77 -18.41 18.52
N ILE A 70 -22.81 -19.21 18.25
CA ILE A 70 -23.68 -19.79 19.29
C ILE A 70 -22.88 -20.78 20.16
N ARG A 71 -22.04 -21.63 19.55
CA ARG A 71 -21.16 -22.56 20.28
C ARG A 71 -20.25 -21.84 21.28
N HIS A 72 -19.76 -20.66 20.90
CA HIS A 72 -18.91 -19.81 21.74
C HIS A 72 -19.69 -18.68 22.43
N ARG A 73 -21.01 -18.83 22.58
CA ARG A 73 -21.87 -17.92 23.36
C ARG A 73 -21.72 -16.44 23.00
N PHE A 74 -21.47 -16.14 21.72
CA PHE A 74 -21.14 -14.80 21.20
C PHE A 74 -20.03 -14.07 21.96
N LEU A 75 -19.07 -14.80 22.54
CA LEU A 75 -17.97 -14.25 23.35
C LEU A 75 -18.44 -13.49 24.59
N GLN A 76 -19.62 -13.80 25.14
CA GLN A 76 -20.12 -13.17 26.37
C GLN A 76 -19.25 -13.49 27.59
N ASP A 77 -18.59 -14.65 27.59
CA ASP A 77 -17.76 -15.12 28.71
C ASP A 77 -16.28 -14.72 28.58
N ILE A 78 -15.88 -14.09 27.46
CA ILE A 78 -14.48 -13.74 27.18
C ILE A 78 -14.31 -12.22 27.28
N TYR A 79 -13.42 -11.80 28.17
CA TYR A 79 -13.12 -10.38 28.34
C TYR A 79 -12.35 -9.82 27.13
N SER A 80 -12.85 -8.70 26.62
CA SER A 80 -12.15 -7.87 25.63
C SER A 80 -11.02 -7.08 26.29
N ARG A 81 -10.01 -6.68 25.51
CA ARG A 81 -9.02 -5.67 25.93
C ARG A 81 -9.66 -4.28 26.12
N TYR A 82 -10.83 -4.05 25.53
CA TYR A 82 -11.61 -2.81 25.67
C TYR A 82 -12.73 -2.98 26.70
N ALA A 83 -12.95 -1.93 27.50
CA ALA A 83 -14.02 -1.92 28.50
C ALA A 83 -15.42 -1.86 27.87
N ASP A 84 -15.57 -1.11 26.78
CA ASP A 84 -16.81 -0.93 26.05
C ASP A 84 -16.58 -0.60 24.57
N TYR A 85 -17.67 -0.54 23.80
CA TYR A 85 -17.63 -0.20 22.38
C TYR A 85 -17.07 1.20 22.12
N THR A 86 -17.34 2.16 23.01
CA THR A 86 -16.86 3.54 22.85
C THR A 86 -15.34 3.64 22.96
N SER A 87 -14.75 2.96 23.96
CA SER A 87 -13.30 2.84 24.12
C SER A 87 -12.65 2.19 22.91
N TRP A 88 -13.26 1.12 22.37
CA TRP A 88 -12.75 0.47 21.17
C TRP A 88 -12.81 1.37 19.93
N SER A 89 -13.96 2.02 19.71
CA SER A 89 -14.16 2.95 18.61
C SER A 89 -13.16 4.12 18.67
N SER A 90 -12.92 4.68 19.86
CA SER A 90 -11.91 5.71 20.06
C SER A 90 -10.49 5.24 19.74
N ASP A 91 -10.11 4.01 20.14
CA ASP A 91 -8.78 3.46 19.83
C ASP A 91 -8.60 3.23 18.31
N VAL A 92 -9.62 2.74 17.61
CA VAL A 92 -9.59 2.58 16.14
C VAL A 92 -9.44 3.95 15.44
N ILE A 93 -10.14 4.98 15.90
CA ILE A 93 -9.98 6.35 15.38
C ILE A 93 -8.54 6.85 15.59
N GLN A 94 -7.96 6.58 16.77
CA GLN A 94 -6.58 6.96 17.06
C GLN A 94 -5.57 6.22 16.18
N ARG A 95 -5.78 4.92 15.90
CA ARG A 95 -4.95 4.16 14.94
C ARG A 95 -4.97 4.78 13.56
N LYS A 96 -6.17 5.11 13.07
CA LYS A 96 -6.34 5.78 11.77
C LYS A 96 -5.60 7.11 11.73
N ALA A 97 -5.83 7.98 12.71
CA ALA A 97 -5.13 9.26 12.80
C ALA A 97 -3.60 9.10 12.87
N SER A 98 -3.13 8.04 13.55
CA SER A 98 -1.70 7.72 13.63
C SER A 98 -1.13 7.18 12.30
N ALA A 99 -1.92 6.42 11.54
CA ALA A 99 -1.55 5.98 10.19
C ALA A 99 -1.47 7.17 9.23
N GLU A 100 -2.49 8.05 9.24
CA GLU A 100 -2.53 9.28 8.44
C GLU A 100 -1.36 10.22 8.76
N ALA A 101 -1.01 10.40 10.03
CA ALA A 101 0.10 11.26 10.44
C ALA A 101 1.48 10.72 10.05
N ARG A 102 1.63 9.40 9.86
CA ARG A 102 2.90 8.75 9.47
C ARG A 102 3.01 8.52 7.98
N LYS A 103 1.93 8.73 7.23
CA LYS A 103 1.84 8.47 5.80
C LYS A 103 2.96 9.21 5.05
N TRP A 104 3.60 8.51 4.12
CA TRP A 104 4.49 9.16 3.17
C TRP A 104 3.68 9.99 2.15
N PRO A 105 4.20 11.14 1.68
CA PRO A 105 3.52 11.94 0.66
C PRO A 105 3.16 11.11 -0.59
N ASP A 106 2.01 11.35 -1.21
CA ASP A 106 1.68 10.68 -2.47
C ASP A 106 2.48 11.26 -3.63
N ILE A 107 2.80 10.40 -4.60
CA ILE A 107 3.65 10.70 -5.78
C ILE A 107 3.15 11.94 -6.56
N PHE A 108 1.85 12.27 -6.44
CA PHE A 108 1.20 13.38 -7.17
C PHE A 108 0.35 14.31 -6.28
N ASP A 109 0.66 14.44 -4.99
CA ASP A 109 -0.09 15.30 -4.05
C ASP A 109 -0.18 16.79 -4.47
N LYS A 110 0.60 17.23 -5.48
CA LYS A 110 0.62 18.61 -5.96
C LYS A 110 -0.37 18.96 -7.10
N GLY A 111 -1.29 18.08 -7.55
CA GLY A 111 -2.08 18.44 -8.75
C GLY A 111 -3.43 17.81 -9.08
N SER A 112 -3.91 16.76 -8.40
CA SER A 112 -5.22 16.18 -8.74
C SER A 112 -6.07 15.90 -7.51
N GLY A 113 -7.14 16.67 -7.34
CA GLY A 113 -8.05 16.61 -6.20
C GLY A 113 -8.94 15.36 -6.10
N ASP A 114 -8.67 14.28 -6.86
CA ASP A 114 -9.47 13.06 -6.85
C ASP A 114 -8.57 11.83 -7.02
N SER A 115 -8.02 11.33 -5.90
CA SER A 115 -7.69 9.92 -5.76
C SER A 115 -7.81 9.51 -4.29
N GLU A 116 -9.03 9.21 -3.85
CA GLU A 116 -9.32 8.63 -2.52
C GLU A 116 -8.63 7.28 -2.27
N ALA A 117 -8.01 6.68 -3.29
CA ALA A 117 -7.50 5.31 -3.26
C ALA A 117 -6.26 5.08 -2.37
N ASN A 118 -5.49 6.13 -2.02
CA ASN A 118 -4.23 6.00 -1.27
C ASN A 118 -4.23 6.77 0.06
N GLN A 119 -5.39 6.94 0.70
CA GLN A 119 -5.45 7.51 2.05
C GLN A 119 -4.76 6.57 3.07
N GLY A 120 -4.31 7.08 4.22
CA GLY A 120 -3.69 6.33 5.32
C GLY A 120 -4.64 5.31 5.97
N THR A 121 -5.12 4.38 5.15
CA THR A 121 -6.16 3.41 5.42
C THR A 121 -5.58 2.27 6.21
N LEU A 122 -6.35 1.76 7.15
CA LEU A 122 -5.99 0.54 7.86
C LEU A 122 -6.17 -0.69 6.94
N PHE A 123 -5.48 -1.80 7.22
CA PHE A 123 -5.69 -3.06 6.51
C PHE A 123 -7.16 -3.50 6.62
N ILE A 124 -7.77 -3.35 7.79
CA ILE A 124 -9.17 -3.69 8.00
C ILE A 124 -10.12 -2.82 7.16
N GLU A 125 -9.83 -1.54 6.98
CA GLU A 125 -10.65 -0.64 6.14
C GLU A 125 -10.56 -1.05 4.67
N GLN A 126 -9.35 -1.32 4.19
CA GLN A 126 -9.13 -1.80 2.83
C GLN A 126 -9.80 -3.16 2.59
N ALA A 127 -9.72 -4.07 3.55
CA ALA A 127 -10.39 -5.37 3.47
C ALA A 127 -11.92 -5.23 3.36
N LEU A 128 -12.52 -4.32 4.14
CA LEU A 128 -13.96 -4.04 4.10
C LEU A 128 -14.40 -3.37 2.80
N GLN A 129 -13.60 -2.46 2.25
CA GLN A 129 -13.85 -1.85 0.95
C GLN A 129 -13.87 -2.89 -0.18
N ASN A 130 -12.98 -3.89 -0.09
CA ASN A 130 -12.86 -4.96 -1.08
C ASN A 130 -13.95 -6.03 -0.99
N LEU A 131 -14.78 -6.05 0.06
CA LEU A 131 -15.86 -7.06 0.20
C LEU A 131 -17.00 -6.89 -0.81
N GLY A 132 -16.98 -5.83 -1.62
CA GLY A 132 -18.00 -5.58 -2.61
C GLY A 132 -19.39 -5.58 -1.98
N ILE A 133 -19.56 -4.84 -0.87
CA ILE A 133 -20.88 -4.64 -0.26
C ILE A 133 -21.70 -3.86 -1.29
N GLU A 134 -22.35 -4.60 -2.20
CA GLU A 134 -23.12 -4.07 -3.32
C GLU A 134 -24.20 -3.14 -2.78
N GLN A 135 -24.01 -1.84 -3.00
CA GLN A 135 -25.05 -0.82 -2.88
C GLN A 135 -25.97 -0.81 -4.11
N SER A 136 -25.85 -1.78 -5.04
CA SER A 136 -26.72 -1.81 -6.23
C SER A 136 -28.11 -2.31 -5.88
N TYR A 137 -29.12 -1.50 -6.20
CA TYR A 137 -30.56 -1.81 -6.28
C TYR A 137 -30.94 -3.26 -5.96
N ARG A 138 -31.02 -3.60 -4.67
CA ARG A 138 -31.62 -4.86 -4.24
C ARG A 138 -33.13 -4.79 -4.43
N SER A 139 -33.74 -5.91 -4.79
CA SER A 139 -35.20 -6.02 -4.78
C SER A 139 -35.71 -5.88 -3.33
N GLU A 140 -36.84 -5.19 -3.14
CA GLU A 140 -37.50 -5.05 -1.83
C GLU A 140 -37.71 -6.40 -1.13
N GLU A 141 -37.88 -7.48 -1.91
CA GLU A 141 -38.05 -8.84 -1.39
C GLU A 141 -36.77 -9.43 -0.78
N GLU A 142 -35.60 -9.11 -1.35
CA GLU A 142 -34.30 -9.56 -0.85
C GLU A 142 -33.93 -8.84 0.45
N GLU A 143 -34.18 -7.52 0.50
CA GLU A 143 -34.00 -6.70 1.69
C GLU A 143 -34.93 -7.16 2.83
N ALA A 144 -36.18 -7.51 2.51
CA ALA A 144 -37.13 -8.08 3.47
C ALA A 144 -36.68 -9.45 4.01
N ALA A 145 -36.03 -10.29 3.20
CA ALA A 145 -35.49 -11.58 3.63
C ALA A 145 -34.28 -11.41 4.57
N ILE A 146 -33.36 -10.50 4.25
CA ILE A 146 -32.19 -10.19 5.07
C ILE A 146 -32.61 -9.61 6.42
N THR A 147 -33.60 -8.71 6.43
CA THR A 147 -34.16 -8.12 7.66
C THR A 147 -34.76 -9.17 8.62
N ARG A 148 -35.17 -10.34 8.12
CA ARG A 148 -35.64 -11.45 8.98
C ARG A 148 -34.51 -12.19 9.70
N LEU A 149 -33.30 -12.15 9.15
CA LEU A 149 -32.10 -12.80 9.71
C LEU A 149 -31.32 -11.85 10.64
N GLN A 150 -31.40 -10.55 10.40
CA GLN A 150 -30.79 -9.52 11.23
C GLN A 150 -31.49 -9.33 12.59
N ASN A 151 -30.75 -8.76 13.55
CA ASN A 151 -31.31 -8.27 14.82
C ASN A 151 -32.06 -6.94 14.60
N GLU A 152 -33.17 -6.71 15.32
CA GLU A 152 -34.03 -5.52 15.14
C GLU A 152 -33.34 -4.18 15.51
N GLN A 153 -32.23 -4.23 16.26
CA GLN A 153 -31.38 -3.06 16.52
C GLN A 153 -30.37 -2.77 15.39
N SER A 154 -30.06 -3.77 14.55
CA SER A 154 -29.11 -3.66 13.43
C SER A 154 -29.78 -3.11 12.17
N SER A 155 -31.08 -3.36 12.00
CA SER A 155 -31.87 -2.90 10.84
C SER A 155 -31.99 -1.37 10.75
N SER A 156 -31.86 -0.65 11.87
CA SER A 156 -31.93 0.81 11.90
C SER A 156 -30.70 1.51 11.29
N MET A 157 -29.55 0.82 11.17
CA MET A 157 -28.34 1.42 10.58
C MET A 157 -28.27 1.28 9.05
N PHE A 158 -29.05 0.37 8.46
CA PHE A 158 -28.99 0.08 7.03
C PHE A 158 -30.11 0.74 6.21
N CYS A 159 -31.24 1.13 6.82
CA CYS A 159 -32.37 1.76 6.13
C CYS A 159 -32.50 3.28 6.35
N SER A 160 -31.50 3.99 6.89
CA SER A 160 -31.56 5.45 6.95
C SER A 160 -31.31 6.02 5.56
N THR A 161 -32.38 6.50 4.93
CA THR A 161 -32.44 7.40 3.78
C THR A 161 -31.13 8.14 3.52
N ILE A 162 -30.65 8.01 2.29
CA ILE A 162 -29.62 8.80 1.62
C ILE A 162 -29.79 10.28 1.99
N THR A 163 -29.12 10.70 3.05
CA THR A 163 -28.88 12.11 3.36
C THR A 163 -27.38 12.26 3.57
N ALA A 164 -26.69 12.57 2.48
CA ALA A 164 -25.48 13.39 2.42
C ALA A 164 -24.41 13.20 3.51
N ASP A 165 -24.18 11.96 3.94
CA ASP A 165 -22.99 11.59 4.71
C ASP A 165 -22.59 10.18 4.25
N HIS A 166 -21.61 10.10 3.34
CA HIS A 166 -21.04 8.86 2.80
C HIS A 166 -20.29 8.01 3.85
N PHE A 167 -20.63 8.17 5.14
CA PHE A 167 -19.82 7.74 6.28
C PHE A 167 -20.45 6.64 7.16
N SER A 168 -21.65 6.16 6.87
CA SER A 168 -22.43 5.36 7.83
C SER A 168 -22.52 3.85 7.57
N LEU A 169 -22.10 3.35 6.39
CA LEU A 169 -22.22 1.90 6.09
C LEU A 169 -20.92 1.07 6.29
N ASN A 170 -19.76 1.73 6.42
CA ASN A 170 -18.44 1.09 6.36
C ASN A 170 -17.49 1.58 7.46
N ARG A 171 -17.80 1.36 8.75
CA ARG A 171 -16.76 1.59 9.77
C ARG A 171 -16.69 0.47 10.80
N TYR A 172 -15.63 -0.32 10.65
CA TYR A 172 -15.01 -0.99 11.77
C TYR A 172 -14.75 0.03 12.90
N PRO A 173 -14.95 -0.31 14.19
CA PRO A 173 -15.22 -1.65 14.72
C PRO A 173 -16.71 -2.06 14.71
N PHE A 174 -16.98 -3.36 14.63
CA PHE A 174 -18.34 -3.91 14.81
C PHE A 174 -18.73 -3.90 16.29
N LYS A 175 -19.99 -3.56 16.64
CA LYS A 175 -20.38 -3.44 18.06
C LYS A 175 -20.33 -4.77 18.79
N ASN A 176 -20.68 -5.85 18.11
CA ASN A 176 -20.66 -7.20 18.65
C ASN A 176 -20.44 -8.25 17.55
N LEU A 177 -20.09 -9.47 17.97
CA LEU A 177 -19.78 -10.57 17.05
C LEU A 177 -20.95 -10.90 16.12
N ARG A 178 -22.19 -10.77 16.61
CA ARG A 178 -23.38 -11.02 15.79
C ARG A 178 -23.51 -10.01 14.65
N GLU A 179 -23.35 -8.72 14.95
CA GLU A 179 -23.36 -7.67 13.93
C GLU A 179 -22.23 -7.88 12.92
N ALA A 180 -21.04 -8.26 13.36
CA ALA A 180 -19.94 -8.61 12.46
C ALA A 180 -20.35 -9.72 11.47
N VAL A 181 -20.96 -10.81 11.97
CA VAL A 181 -21.40 -11.91 11.10
C VAL A 181 -22.54 -11.49 10.16
N ASP A 182 -23.52 -10.73 10.66
CA ASP A 182 -24.64 -10.26 9.85
C ASP A 182 -24.13 -9.33 8.72
N VAL A 183 -23.21 -8.41 9.01
CA VAL A 183 -22.61 -7.51 8.01
C VAL A 183 -21.81 -8.30 6.98
N LEU A 184 -20.85 -9.11 7.42
CA LEU A 184 -19.91 -9.78 6.53
C LEU A 184 -20.59 -10.83 5.63
N PHE A 185 -21.48 -11.66 6.19
CA PHE A 185 -21.97 -12.84 5.49
C PHE A 185 -23.32 -12.65 4.79
N LEU A 186 -24.15 -11.68 5.22
CA LEU A 186 -25.41 -11.37 4.51
C LEU A 186 -25.21 -10.31 3.41
N HIS A 187 -24.31 -9.35 3.62
CA HIS A 187 -24.14 -8.23 2.69
C HIS A 187 -22.95 -8.39 1.75
N GLY A 188 -21.87 -9.04 2.19
CA GLY A 188 -20.72 -9.32 1.31
C GLY A 188 -21.02 -10.37 0.25
N ALA A 189 -20.39 -10.25 -0.91
CA ALA A 189 -20.53 -11.18 -2.04
C ALA A 189 -20.20 -12.64 -1.65
N SER A 190 -20.90 -13.62 -2.20
CA SER A 190 -20.79 -15.03 -1.76
C SER A 190 -19.45 -15.69 -2.10
N ASP A 191 -18.73 -15.18 -3.09
CA ASP A 191 -17.41 -15.63 -3.56
C ASP A 191 -16.26 -15.18 -2.64
N MET A 192 -16.46 -14.14 -1.82
CA MET A 192 -15.44 -13.55 -0.94
C MET A 192 -15.31 -14.24 0.44
N VAL A 193 -15.54 -15.55 0.54
CA VAL A 193 -15.61 -16.28 1.83
C VAL A 193 -14.33 -16.15 2.65
N ILE A 194 -13.18 -16.29 1.98
CA ILE A 194 -11.87 -16.21 2.63
C ILE A 194 -11.65 -14.82 3.21
N ALA A 195 -12.03 -13.77 2.48
CA ALA A 195 -11.94 -12.38 2.95
C ALA A 195 -12.86 -12.14 4.16
N LYS A 196 -14.12 -12.61 4.11
CA LYS A 196 -15.05 -12.52 5.24
C LYS A 196 -14.51 -13.21 6.50
N GLN A 197 -13.96 -14.42 6.33
CA GLN A 197 -13.35 -15.18 7.43
C GLN A 197 -12.11 -14.46 7.99
N ALA A 198 -11.23 -13.94 7.14
CA ALA A 198 -10.04 -13.18 7.54
C ALA A 198 -10.41 -11.90 8.32
N ILE A 199 -11.45 -11.18 7.88
CA ILE A 199 -11.95 -9.99 8.58
C ILE A 199 -12.55 -10.35 9.95
N LEU A 200 -13.26 -11.47 10.03
CA LEU A 200 -13.76 -11.96 11.32
C LEU A 200 -12.59 -12.39 12.24
N LEU A 201 -11.54 -12.98 11.69
CA LEU A 201 -10.32 -13.33 12.42
C LEU A 201 -9.60 -12.08 12.94
N TYR A 202 -9.49 -11.03 12.10
CA TYR A 202 -8.98 -9.73 12.49
C TYR A 202 -9.77 -9.16 13.68
N TYR A 203 -11.12 -9.21 13.62
CA TYR A 203 -11.98 -8.79 14.72
C TYR A 203 -11.66 -9.53 16.02
N LEU A 204 -11.44 -10.85 15.96
CA LEU A 204 -11.08 -11.65 17.14
C LEU A 204 -9.72 -11.25 17.70
N PHE A 205 -8.71 -11.05 16.85
CA PHE A 205 -7.39 -10.59 17.27
C PHE A 205 -7.45 -9.20 17.91
N ASP A 206 -8.11 -8.23 17.26
CA ASP A 206 -8.15 -6.86 17.77
C ASP A 206 -8.80 -6.78 19.15
N ARG A 207 -9.82 -7.61 19.42
CA ARG A 207 -10.45 -7.63 20.75
C ARG A 207 -9.60 -8.26 21.84
N HIS A 208 -8.66 -9.16 21.51
CA HIS A 208 -8.08 -10.06 22.50
C HIS A 208 -6.55 -10.16 22.49
N TRP A 209 -5.82 -9.62 21.51
CA TRP A 209 -4.39 -9.93 21.34
C TRP A 209 -3.50 -9.55 22.52
N THR A 210 -3.83 -8.52 23.30
CA THR A 210 -3.07 -8.14 24.52
C THR A 210 -3.46 -8.94 25.76
N ARG A 211 -4.45 -9.83 25.67
CA ARG A 211 -4.87 -10.71 26.76
C ARG A 211 -4.00 -11.98 26.78
N PRO A 212 -3.83 -12.62 27.93
CA PRO A 212 -3.09 -13.88 28.02
C PRO A 212 -3.67 -14.96 27.09
N ASP A 213 -2.81 -15.65 26.34
CA ASP A 213 -3.21 -16.70 25.38
C ASP A 213 -4.16 -17.74 25.97
N SER A 214 -3.98 -18.10 27.25
CA SER A 214 -4.83 -19.07 27.96
C SER A 214 -6.31 -18.70 28.00
N GLU A 215 -6.64 -17.41 27.82
CA GLU A 215 -8.02 -16.90 27.96
C GLU A 215 -8.80 -16.89 26.64
N TRP A 216 -8.13 -16.83 25.48
CA TRP A 216 -8.82 -16.59 24.20
C TRP A 216 -8.22 -17.36 23.02
N ARG A 217 -6.99 -17.86 23.09
CA ARG A 217 -6.32 -18.45 21.93
C ARG A 217 -7.02 -19.71 21.41
N TYR A 218 -7.62 -20.49 22.31
CA TYR A 218 -8.45 -21.66 21.96
C TYR A 218 -9.61 -21.30 21.01
N LEU A 219 -10.11 -20.07 21.07
CA LEU A 219 -11.18 -19.57 20.20
C LEU A 219 -10.70 -19.48 18.75
N VAL A 220 -9.51 -18.91 18.56
CA VAL A 220 -8.92 -18.74 17.22
C VAL A 220 -8.50 -20.10 16.66
N ASP A 221 -7.97 -20.99 17.50
CA ASP A 221 -7.62 -22.35 17.09
C ASP A 221 -8.88 -23.14 16.66
N ASP A 222 -9.98 -23.05 17.41
CA ASP A 222 -11.26 -23.68 17.03
C ASP A 222 -11.88 -23.04 15.77
N PHE A 223 -11.78 -21.71 15.61
CA PHE A 223 -12.22 -21.02 14.40
C PHE A 223 -11.43 -21.53 13.18
N ALA A 224 -10.10 -21.58 13.30
CA ALA A 224 -9.24 -22.07 12.23
C ALA A 224 -9.53 -23.54 11.88
N ALA A 225 -9.75 -24.39 12.88
CA ALA A 225 -10.14 -25.78 12.68
C ALA A 225 -11.53 -25.92 12.02
N THR A 226 -12.51 -25.10 12.45
CA THR A 226 -13.87 -25.12 11.93
C THR A 226 -13.93 -24.72 10.45
N PHE A 227 -13.17 -23.69 10.06
CA PHE A 227 -13.24 -23.10 8.72
C PHE A 227 -12.06 -23.52 7.81
N GLY A 228 -11.19 -24.42 8.27
CA GLY A 228 -10.07 -24.94 7.48
C GLY A 228 -8.98 -23.89 7.20
N ILE A 229 -8.78 -22.94 8.11
CA ILE A 229 -7.80 -21.86 7.95
C ILE A 229 -6.40 -22.38 8.29
N THR A 230 -5.45 -22.15 7.40
CA THR A 230 -4.07 -22.57 7.63
C THR A 230 -3.41 -21.72 8.72
N ASN A 231 -2.44 -22.30 9.44
CA ASN A 231 -1.66 -21.56 10.44
C ASN A 231 -0.96 -20.33 9.83
N ARG A 232 -0.58 -20.42 8.55
CA ARG A 232 0.02 -19.30 7.83
C ARG A 232 -0.94 -18.13 7.67
N THR A 233 -2.16 -18.39 7.16
CA THR A 233 -3.21 -17.37 7.01
C THR A 233 -3.60 -16.74 8.35
N LEU A 234 -3.63 -17.56 9.41
CA LEU A 234 -3.87 -17.09 10.78
C LEU A 234 -2.80 -16.08 11.23
N LEU A 235 -1.51 -16.39 11.00
CA LEU A 235 -0.40 -15.48 11.31
C LEU A 235 -0.42 -14.22 10.43
N GLU A 236 -0.76 -14.35 9.15
CA GLU A 236 -0.92 -13.19 8.24
C GLU A 236 -2.00 -12.23 8.75
N CYS A 237 -3.18 -12.75 9.14
CA CYS A 237 -4.26 -11.94 9.71
C CYS A 237 -3.85 -11.25 11.02
N LEU A 238 -3.10 -11.96 11.88
CA LEU A 238 -2.55 -11.36 13.10
C LEU A 238 -1.58 -10.23 12.78
N VAL A 239 -0.67 -10.43 11.82
CA VAL A 239 0.28 -9.38 11.39
C VAL A 239 -0.46 -8.15 10.86
N PHE A 240 -1.53 -8.30 10.07
CA PHE A 240 -2.33 -7.15 9.65
C PHE A 240 -2.93 -6.38 10.83
N CYS A 241 -3.47 -7.09 11.83
CA CYS A 241 -3.98 -6.47 13.05
C CYS A 241 -2.91 -5.73 13.85
N LEU A 242 -1.71 -6.30 13.95
CA LEU A 242 -0.59 -5.70 14.69
C LEU A 242 0.01 -4.49 13.95
N LEU A 243 0.04 -4.53 12.61
CA LEU A 243 0.54 -3.42 11.80
C LEU A 243 -0.41 -2.21 11.78
N ASP A 244 -1.73 -2.45 11.91
CA ASP A 244 -2.73 -1.39 12.08
C ASP A 244 -2.67 -0.72 13.47
N ASP A 245 -2.13 -1.40 14.49
CA ASP A 245 -1.94 -0.85 15.83
C ASP A 245 -0.77 0.17 15.85
N TYR A 246 -0.89 1.26 16.62
CA TYR A 246 0.14 2.31 16.69
C TYR A 246 1.24 2.03 17.75
N SER A 247 1.05 1.04 18.63
CA SER A 247 1.97 0.72 19.72
C SER A 247 3.28 0.07 19.25
N SER A 248 4.39 0.35 19.95
CA SER A 248 5.70 -0.25 19.64
C SER A 248 5.72 -1.76 19.89
N GLU A 249 5.00 -2.24 20.91
CA GLU A 249 4.87 -3.67 21.22
C GLU A 249 4.26 -4.44 20.05
N ALA A 250 3.17 -3.93 19.45
CA ALA A 250 2.57 -4.56 18.28
C ALA A 250 3.54 -4.60 17.07
N LEU A 251 4.37 -3.57 16.91
CA LEU A 251 5.39 -3.54 15.87
C LEU A 251 6.46 -4.62 16.08
N GLU A 252 6.94 -4.77 17.31
CA GLU A 252 7.96 -5.78 17.65
C GLU A 252 7.43 -7.20 17.44
N GLU A 253 6.21 -7.46 17.89
CA GLU A 253 5.54 -8.75 17.68
C GLU A 253 5.34 -9.03 16.19
N ALA A 254 4.82 -8.05 15.42
CA ALA A 254 4.69 -8.18 13.97
C ALA A 254 6.04 -8.48 13.30
N CYS A 255 7.10 -7.77 13.68
CA CYS A 255 8.46 -8.01 13.17
C CYS A 255 8.95 -9.44 13.46
N SER A 256 8.60 -10.01 14.61
CA SER A 256 8.97 -11.38 14.97
C SER A 256 8.25 -12.44 14.13
N LEU A 257 7.02 -12.15 13.68
CA LEU A 257 6.17 -13.04 12.92
C LEU A 257 6.40 -12.98 11.41
N LEU A 258 6.81 -11.81 10.90
CA LEU A 258 7.04 -11.57 9.46
C LEU A 258 7.91 -12.64 8.76
N PRO A 259 9.05 -13.10 9.32
CA PRO A 259 9.86 -14.14 8.69
C PRO A 259 9.13 -15.46 8.45
N LYS A 260 8.08 -15.76 9.25
CA LYS A 260 7.30 -17.00 9.14
C LYS A 260 6.23 -16.94 8.04
N ILE A 261 5.80 -15.73 7.67
CA ILE A 261 4.73 -15.50 6.67
C ILE A 261 5.24 -14.92 5.35
N SER A 262 6.47 -14.42 5.33
CA SER A 262 7.04 -13.79 4.13
C SER A 262 7.11 -14.76 2.96
N SER A 263 6.54 -14.38 1.83
CA SER A 263 6.53 -15.18 0.60
C SER A 263 6.24 -14.34 -0.63
N LYS A 264 6.22 -14.97 -1.81
CA LYS A 264 5.78 -14.36 -3.07
C LYS A 264 4.41 -13.67 -3.02
N GLU A 265 3.49 -14.20 -2.23
CA GLU A 265 2.10 -13.73 -2.13
C GLU A 265 1.90 -12.71 -0.99
N ALA A 266 2.98 -12.22 -0.36
CA ALA A 266 2.85 -11.24 0.72
C ALA A 266 2.21 -9.93 0.23
N HIS A 267 1.30 -9.39 1.04
CA HIS A 267 0.55 -8.19 0.67
C HIS A 267 1.49 -6.97 0.56
N PRO A 268 1.46 -6.20 -0.55
CA PRO A 268 2.42 -5.13 -0.82
C PRO A 268 2.42 -4.01 0.24
N LYS A 269 1.24 -3.69 0.78
CA LYS A 269 1.07 -2.70 1.87
C LYS A 269 1.85 -3.02 3.15
N ILE A 270 2.27 -4.28 3.39
CA ILE A 270 3.13 -4.62 4.54
C ILE A 270 4.42 -3.81 4.51
N ALA A 271 5.08 -3.74 3.35
CA ALA A 271 6.34 -3.01 3.21
C ALA A 271 6.15 -1.49 3.40
N GLN A 272 5.03 -0.97 2.89
CA GLN A 272 4.65 0.44 3.06
C GLN A 272 4.45 0.78 4.54
N VAL A 273 3.64 -0.01 5.27
CA VAL A 273 3.37 0.27 6.69
C VAL A 273 4.64 0.13 7.53
N LEU A 274 5.49 -0.86 7.25
CA LEU A 274 6.78 -0.99 7.94
C LEU A 274 7.69 0.22 7.70
N LEU A 275 7.71 0.78 6.49
CA LEU A 275 8.42 2.00 6.17
C LEU A 275 7.87 3.21 6.94
N GLU A 276 6.55 3.40 6.96
CA GLU A 276 5.85 4.45 7.73
C GLU A 276 6.11 4.33 9.24
N ARG A 277 6.31 3.10 9.73
CA ARG A 277 6.67 2.81 11.14
C ARG A 277 8.17 2.84 11.41
N GLN A 278 8.98 3.37 10.49
CA GLN A 278 10.43 3.52 10.63
C GLN A 278 11.18 2.19 10.81
N ARG A 279 10.71 1.12 10.14
CA ARG A 279 11.35 -0.21 10.09
C ARG A 279 11.72 -0.61 8.65
N PRO A 280 12.61 0.15 7.98
CA PRO A 280 13.02 -0.15 6.61
C PRO A 280 13.81 -1.46 6.49
N ASP A 281 14.47 -1.90 7.57
CA ASP A 281 15.15 -3.19 7.68
C ASP A 281 14.20 -4.36 7.41
N MET A 282 13.08 -4.39 8.13
CA MET A 282 12.08 -5.45 7.99
C MET A 282 11.28 -5.31 6.69
N ALA A 283 10.99 -4.08 6.27
CA ALA A 283 10.36 -3.82 4.97
C ALA A 283 11.18 -4.40 3.82
N LEU A 284 12.51 -4.25 3.85
CA LEU A 284 13.41 -4.77 2.82
C LEU A 284 13.41 -6.30 2.79
N VAL A 285 13.38 -6.96 3.96
CA VAL A 285 13.27 -8.43 4.04
C VAL A 285 11.97 -8.91 3.41
N VAL A 286 10.84 -8.28 3.73
CA VAL A 286 9.53 -8.62 3.15
C VAL A 286 9.57 -8.47 1.63
N LEU A 287 10.09 -7.34 1.13
CA LEU A 287 10.21 -7.10 -0.31
C LEU A 287 11.04 -8.17 -1.01
N LYS A 288 12.20 -8.54 -0.45
CA LYS A 288 13.08 -9.59 -1.00
C LYS A 288 12.39 -10.95 -1.05
N CYS A 289 11.62 -11.29 -0.02
CA CYS A 289 10.86 -12.54 0.04
C CYS A 289 9.71 -12.61 -0.97
N THR A 290 9.22 -11.47 -1.48
CA THR A 290 8.15 -11.48 -2.50
C THR A 290 8.63 -11.95 -3.87
N GLY A 291 9.95 -12.00 -4.12
CA GLY A 291 10.49 -12.39 -5.43
C GLY A 291 10.20 -11.39 -6.57
N ARG A 292 9.30 -10.41 -6.34
CA ARG A 292 9.09 -9.21 -7.18
C ARG A 292 10.32 -8.30 -7.21
N ASP A 293 11.28 -8.59 -6.33
CA ASP A 293 12.60 -7.98 -6.27
C ASP A 293 13.64 -8.64 -7.20
N SER A 294 13.27 -9.71 -7.89
CA SER A 294 14.16 -10.26 -8.89
C SER A 294 14.30 -9.25 -10.03
N PHE A 295 15.54 -8.85 -10.34
CA PHE A 295 15.90 -8.08 -11.54
C PHE A 295 15.61 -8.85 -12.86
N SER A 296 14.78 -9.89 -12.79
CA SER A 296 14.44 -10.77 -13.88
C SER A 296 13.29 -10.18 -14.70
N VAL A 297 13.44 -10.23 -16.02
CA VAL A 297 12.58 -9.58 -17.02
C VAL A 297 11.20 -10.27 -17.16
N THR A 298 10.99 -11.41 -16.48
CA THR A 298 9.89 -12.33 -16.79
C THR A 298 8.55 -12.07 -16.08
N GLU A 299 8.46 -11.10 -15.16
CA GLU A 299 7.18 -10.73 -14.55
C GLU A 299 6.53 -9.57 -15.32
N SER A 300 5.52 -9.91 -16.13
CA SER A 300 4.63 -8.94 -16.78
C SER A 300 4.01 -8.05 -15.72
N ILE A 301 4.13 -6.72 -15.88
CA ILE A 301 3.38 -5.77 -15.05
C ILE A 301 1.90 -6.05 -15.30
N GLU A 302 1.16 -6.41 -14.25
CA GLU A 302 -0.27 -6.64 -14.31
C GLU A 302 -0.98 -5.42 -14.92
N LYS A 303 -2.13 -5.64 -15.56
CA LYS A 303 -2.88 -4.62 -16.34
C LYS A 303 -3.25 -3.34 -15.56
N ASP A 304 -3.09 -3.34 -14.24
CA ASP A 304 -3.30 -2.16 -13.38
C ASP A 304 -1.98 -1.40 -13.17
N GLY A 305 -1.61 -0.58 -14.17
CA GLY A 305 -0.35 0.19 -14.17
C GLY A 305 -0.13 1.08 -12.93
N ILE A 306 -1.19 1.56 -12.28
CA ILE A 306 -1.09 2.46 -11.10
C ILE A 306 -0.64 1.69 -9.85
N SER A 307 -1.15 0.47 -9.62
CA SER A 307 -0.76 -0.38 -8.49
C SER A 307 0.72 -0.77 -8.59
N SER A 308 1.23 -0.95 -9.81
CA SER A 308 2.64 -1.27 -10.04
C SER A 308 3.62 -0.12 -9.71
N LEU A 309 3.21 1.14 -9.89
CA LEU A 309 4.06 2.31 -9.62
C LEU A 309 4.17 2.59 -8.13
N SER A 310 3.05 2.53 -7.39
CA SER A 310 3.05 2.72 -5.94
C SER A 310 3.93 1.69 -5.21
N GLU A 311 3.84 0.43 -5.64
CA GLU A 311 4.70 -0.65 -5.14
C GLU A 311 6.18 -0.40 -5.46
N ALA A 312 6.50 0.02 -6.69
CA ALA A 312 7.88 0.29 -7.11
C ALA A 312 8.48 1.49 -6.36
N VAL A 313 7.70 2.55 -6.15
CA VAL A 313 8.11 3.71 -5.34
C VAL A 313 8.35 3.31 -3.90
N THR A 314 7.47 2.50 -3.30
CA THR A 314 7.68 1.97 -1.95
C THR A 314 8.97 1.16 -1.86
N ALA A 315 9.25 0.34 -2.88
CA ALA A 315 10.47 -0.45 -2.94
C ALA A 315 11.75 0.41 -3.05
N VAL A 316 11.70 1.54 -3.77
CA VAL A 316 12.80 2.52 -3.80
C VAL A 316 12.94 3.22 -2.45
N ARG A 317 11.83 3.72 -1.87
CA ARG A 317 11.80 4.38 -0.56
C ARG A 317 12.44 3.51 0.52
N VAL A 318 12.03 2.24 0.62
CA VAL A 318 12.59 1.28 1.59
C VAL A 318 14.11 1.14 1.44
N ARG A 319 14.63 1.04 0.20
CA ARG A 319 16.08 0.88 -0.02
C ARG A 319 16.88 2.12 0.33
N ILE A 320 16.37 3.31 -0.02
CA ILE A 320 17.06 4.56 0.29
C ILE A 320 17.06 4.77 1.81
N GLU A 321 15.93 4.55 2.49
CA GLU A 321 15.82 4.65 3.96
C GLU A 321 16.69 3.62 4.69
N HIS A 322 16.88 2.42 4.12
CA HIS A 322 17.81 1.42 4.66
C HIS A 322 19.29 1.75 4.36
N GLY A 323 19.59 2.81 3.60
CA GLY A 323 20.94 3.23 3.24
C GLY A 323 21.54 2.51 2.03
N HIS A 324 20.73 1.77 1.26
CA HIS A 324 21.15 1.02 0.08
C HIS A 324 20.89 1.78 -1.22
N LEU A 325 21.50 2.97 -1.37
CA LEU A 325 21.28 3.85 -2.52
C LEU A 325 21.60 3.18 -3.87
N THR A 326 22.68 2.41 -3.95
CA THR A 326 23.04 1.67 -5.18
C THR A 326 22.03 0.57 -5.50
N GLU A 327 21.51 -0.15 -4.50
CA GLU A 327 20.47 -1.16 -4.70
C GLU A 327 19.18 -0.49 -5.20
N ALA A 328 18.81 0.66 -4.62
CA ALA A 328 17.68 1.47 -5.07
C ALA A 328 17.83 1.89 -6.54
N PHE A 329 19.03 2.31 -6.94
CA PHE A 329 19.33 2.68 -8.33
C PHE A 329 19.20 1.50 -9.29
N VAL A 330 19.74 0.32 -8.94
CA VAL A 330 19.64 -0.87 -9.80
C VAL A 330 18.17 -1.29 -9.94
N TYR A 331 17.40 -1.25 -8.85
CA TYR A 331 15.96 -1.53 -8.89
C TYR A 331 15.21 -0.53 -9.79
N HIS A 332 15.44 0.77 -9.59
CA HIS A 332 14.89 1.84 -10.42
C HIS A 332 15.14 1.58 -11.91
N ARG A 333 16.40 1.31 -12.27
CA ARG A 333 16.80 1.08 -13.66
C ARG A 333 16.13 -0.15 -14.25
N SER A 334 16.06 -1.24 -13.49
CA SER A 334 15.37 -2.47 -13.90
C SER A 334 13.87 -2.22 -14.13
N TYR A 335 13.23 -1.45 -13.25
CA TYR A 335 11.82 -1.09 -13.39
C TYR A 335 11.58 -0.23 -14.63
N CYS A 336 12.35 0.85 -14.80
CA CYS A 336 12.25 1.74 -15.95
C CYS A 336 12.50 1.01 -17.27
N SER A 337 13.46 0.07 -17.32
CA SER A 337 13.66 -0.78 -18.49
C SER A 337 12.43 -1.65 -18.80
N ARG A 338 11.83 -2.30 -17.81
CA ARG A 338 10.63 -3.13 -18.00
C ARG A 338 9.45 -2.32 -18.54
N VAL A 339 9.18 -1.15 -17.97
CA VAL A 339 8.09 -0.27 -18.43
C VAL A 339 8.35 0.24 -19.85
N LYS A 340 9.62 0.54 -20.20
CA LYS A 340 10.04 0.92 -21.56
C LYS A 340 9.92 -0.25 -22.56
N GLU A 341 10.17 -1.49 -22.14
CA GLU A 341 10.05 -2.69 -22.99
C GLU A 341 8.59 -3.07 -23.25
N GLN A 342 7.71 -2.90 -22.26
CA GLN A 342 6.27 -3.19 -22.41
C GLN A 342 5.62 -2.33 -23.51
N ARG A 343 6.11 -1.10 -23.69
CA ARG A 343 5.79 -0.24 -24.85
C ARG A 343 6.06 -0.92 -26.20
N ALA A 344 7.13 -1.69 -26.33
CA ALA A 344 7.47 -2.33 -27.61
C ALA A 344 6.50 -3.48 -27.96
N ALA A 345 5.86 -4.08 -26.95
CA ALA A 345 4.88 -5.14 -27.12
C ALA A 345 3.45 -4.59 -27.40
N ASP A 346 3.07 -3.47 -26.79
CA ASP A 346 1.68 -2.94 -26.84
C ASP A 346 1.36 -2.04 -28.06
N MET A 347 2.35 -1.73 -28.91
CA MET A 347 2.17 -0.90 -30.12
C MET A 347 1.26 -1.55 -31.20
N THR A 348 0.73 -2.74 -30.97
CA THR A 348 -0.27 -3.42 -31.82
C THR A 348 -1.73 -3.02 -31.51
N HIS A 349 -2.02 -2.38 -30.39
CA HIS A 349 -3.38 -1.96 -30.03
C HIS A 349 -3.44 -0.49 -29.60
N ALA A 350 -3.47 0.40 -30.60
CA ALA A 350 -3.65 1.83 -30.41
C ALA A 350 -5.04 2.12 -29.81
N GLY A 351 -5.09 2.72 -28.63
CA GLY A 351 -6.38 3.11 -28.07
C GLY A 351 -6.35 4.00 -26.85
N ASP A 352 -5.49 3.76 -25.85
CA ASP A 352 -5.78 4.37 -24.56
C ASP A 352 -4.59 4.75 -23.68
N ALA A 353 -4.89 5.73 -22.81
CA ALA A 353 -4.20 6.08 -21.57
C ALA A 353 -2.95 6.99 -21.63
N LEU A 354 -3.23 8.29 -21.49
CA LEU A 354 -2.32 9.35 -21.03
C LEU A 354 -1.63 9.03 -19.67
N ARG A 355 -2.21 8.13 -18.85
CA ARG A 355 -1.67 7.61 -17.58
C ARG A 355 -0.92 6.26 -17.69
N SER A 356 -0.95 5.60 -18.85
CA SER A 356 -0.20 4.36 -19.14
C SER A 356 1.15 4.61 -19.79
N SER A 357 1.49 5.89 -20.01
CA SER A 357 2.74 6.25 -20.64
C SER A 357 3.89 5.92 -19.71
N TRP A 358 4.83 5.09 -20.17
CA TRP A 358 6.10 4.83 -19.51
C TRP A 358 6.81 6.10 -19.02
N ILE A 359 6.56 7.25 -19.66
CA ILE A 359 7.05 8.58 -19.22
C ILE A 359 6.53 8.93 -17.82
N TYR A 360 5.26 8.67 -17.54
CA TYR A 360 4.65 8.92 -16.23
C TYR A 360 5.31 8.08 -15.12
N HIS A 361 5.60 6.81 -15.42
CA HIS A 361 6.30 5.93 -14.50
C HIS A 361 7.74 6.38 -14.23
N VAL A 362 8.48 6.76 -15.27
CA VAL A 362 9.85 7.27 -15.14
C VAL A 362 9.87 8.60 -14.38
N GLU A 363 8.96 9.53 -14.70
CA GLU A 363 8.84 10.82 -14.01
C GLU A 363 8.51 10.64 -12.54
N GLY A 364 7.50 9.81 -12.22
CA GLY A 364 7.11 9.53 -10.84
C GLY A 364 8.24 8.89 -10.03
N MET A 365 8.88 7.86 -10.59
CA MET A 365 10.01 7.18 -9.94
C MET A 365 11.21 8.11 -9.71
N MET A 366 11.61 8.89 -10.71
CA MET A 366 12.75 9.81 -10.60
C MET A 366 12.48 10.96 -9.62
N THR A 367 11.26 11.49 -9.64
CA THR A 367 10.85 12.57 -8.74
C THR A 367 10.93 12.08 -7.29
N GLU A 368 10.37 10.90 -7.01
CA GLU A 368 10.44 10.28 -5.69
C GLU A 368 11.88 9.97 -5.27
N PHE A 369 12.69 9.39 -6.16
CA PHE A 369 14.10 9.11 -5.88
C PHE A 369 14.85 10.38 -5.48
N CYS A 370 14.66 11.48 -6.23
CA CYS A 370 15.29 12.76 -5.94
C CYS A 370 14.79 13.34 -4.61
N ASN A 371 13.48 13.36 -4.38
CA ASN A 371 12.88 13.92 -3.17
C ASN A 371 13.44 13.26 -1.90
N ILE A 372 13.47 11.93 -1.86
CA ILE A 372 13.99 11.18 -0.69
C ILE A 372 15.49 11.46 -0.51
N CYS A 373 16.26 11.48 -1.61
CA CYS A 373 17.69 11.79 -1.53
C CYS A 373 17.96 13.21 -1.04
N ILE A 374 17.12 14.18 -1.42
CA ILE A 374 17.21 15.57 -0.93
C ILE A 374 16.88 15.60 0.56
N GLU A 375 15.75 15.03 0.99
CA GLU A 375 15.32 15.00 2.40
C GLU A 375 16.33 14.31 3.32
N ARG A 376 17.04 13.29 2.82
CA ARG A 376 18.05 12.54 3.57
C ARG A 376 19.49 13.04 3.38
N ASN A 377 19.70 14.14 2.65
CA ASN A 377 21.02 14.69 2.34
C ASN A 377 21.98 13.69 1.66
N LEU A 378 21.45 12.91 0.71
CA LEU A 378 22.19 11.91 -0.08
C LEU A 378 22.45 12.36 -1.53
N VAL A 379 22.19 13.64 -1.84
CA VAL A 379 22.33 14.20 -3.19
C VAL A 379 23.75 14.05 -3.73
N ASP A 380 24.76 14.20 -2.88
CA ASP A 380 26.18 14.05 -3.23
C ASP A 380 26.51 12.66 -3.80
N LYS A 381 25.93 11.61 -3.23
CA LYS A 381 26.06 10.23 -3.72
C LYS A 381 25.13 9.94 -4.88
N MET A 382 23.95 10.55 -4.91
CA MET A 382 22.98 10.39 -5.99
C MET A 382 23.52 10.91 -7.32
N ILE A 383 24.22 12.05 -7.33
CA ILE A 383 24.76 12.65 -8.56
C ILE A 383 25.87 11.81 -9.20
N ASP A 384 26.49 10.90 -8.45
CA ASP A 384 27.54 9.97 -8.92
C ASP A 384 26.99 8.74 -9.64
N LEU A 385 25.67 8.49 -9.55
CA LEU A 385 25.04 7.37 -10.23
C LEU A 385 24.97 7.57 -11.76
N PRO A 386 25.03 6.50 -12.56
CA PRO A 386 25.05 6.57 -14.02
C PRO A 386 23.64 6.73 -14.62
N TRP A 387 23.04 7.91 -14.44
CA TRP A 387 21.75 8.30 -15.01
C TRP A 387 21.75 8.36 -16.54
N ASP A 388 20.65 7.93 -17.16
CA ASP A 388 20.42 8.11 -18.61
C ASP A 388 19.90 9.53 -18.94
N SER A 389 19.84 9.86 -20.23
CA SER A 389 19.43 11.21 -20.67
C SER A 389 17.96 11.55 -20.39
N GLU A 390 17.09 10.55 -20.23
CA GLU A 390 15.67 10.77 -19.91
C GLU A 390 15.51 10.98 -18.40
N GLU A 391 16.17 10.15 -17.60
CA GLU A 391 16.24 10.25 -16.14
C GLU A 391 16.90 11.57 -15.71
N GLU A 392 17.96 11.99 -16.41
CA GLU A 392 18.67 13.24 -16.11
C GLU A 392 17.77 14.48 -16.23
N LYS A 393 16.81 14.51 -17.16
CA LYS A 393 15.88 15.66 -17.30
C LYS A 393 15.07 15.86 -16.02
N HIS A 394 14.61 14.75 -15.42
CA HIS A 394 13.86 14.78 -14.17
C HIS A 394 14.77 15.12 -12.99
N LEU A 395 15.99 14.57 -12.94
CA LEU A 395 16.99 14.91 -11.92
C LEU A 395 17.34 16.41 -11.94
N HIS A 396 17.57 16.98 -13.13
CA HIS A 396 17.83 18.40 -13.30
C HIS A 396 16.65 19.22 -12.76
N LYS A 397 15.44 18.92 -13.23
CA LYS A 397 14.21 19.61 -12.83
C LYS A 397 14.03 19.57 -11.31
N SER A 398 14.09 18.39 -10.68
CA SER A 398 13.89 18.24 -9.24
C SER A 398 14.93 19.01 -8.41
N LEU A 399 16.22 18.92 -8.74
CA LEU A 399 17.27 19.64 -8.00
C LEU A 399 17.20 21.15 -8.21
N PHE A 400 16.85 21.58 -9.41
CA PHE A 400 16.75 23.00 -9.76
C PHE A 400 15.52 23.66 -9.14
N ASP A 401 14.35 23.01 -9.21
CA ASP A 401 13.11 23.46 -8.59
C ASP A 401 13.29 23.52 -7.05
N TYR A 402 13.93 22.50 -6.45
CA TYR A 402 14.23 22.53 -5.02
C TYR A 402 15.20 23.66 -4.64
N ALA A 403 16.24 23.91 -5.44
CA ALA A 403 17.16 25.02 -5.20
C ALA A 403 16.46 26.40 -5.31
N HIS A 404 15.42 26.49 -6.15
CA HIS A 404 14.60 27.69 -6.26
C HIS A 404 13.74 27.91 -4.99
N GLU A 405 13.11 26.85 -4.47
CA GLU A 405 12.30 26.90 -3.24
C GLU A 405 13.18 27.14 -1.99
N MET A 406 14.32 26.44 -1.90
CA MET A 406 15.22 26.40 -0.74
C MET A 406 16.67 26.78 -1.13
N PRO A 407 16.96 28.07 -1.35
CA PRO A 407 18.29 28.53 -1.80
C PRO A 407 19.38 28.43 -0.70
N THR A 408 19.01 28.09 0.53
CA THR A 408 19.95 27.87 1.64
C THR A 408 20.53 26.46 1.66
N GLU A 409 20.09 25.58 0.76
CA GLU A 409 20.58 24.21 0.65
C GLU A 409 21.54 24.05 -0.53
N PRO A 410 22.52 23.14 -0.47
CA PRO A 410 23.56 23.00 -1.50
C PRO A 410 23.07 22.30 -2.79
N CYS A 411 21.78 21.92 -2.88
CA CYS A 411 21.24 21.13 -4.00
C CYS A 411 21.51 21.74 -5.38
N GLY A 412 21.33 23.06 -5.54
CA GLY A 412 21.63 23.75 -6.79
C GLY A 412 23.12 23.70 -7.13
N SER A 413 23.99 23.92 -6.14
CA SER A 413 25.44 23.84 -6.34
C SER A 413 25.89 22.40 -6.63
N LEU A 414 25.24 21.38 -6.07
CA LEU A 414 25.48 19.97 -6.41
C LEU A 414 25.04 19.62 -7.83
N LEU A 415 24.00 20.28 -8.37
CA LEU A 415 23.63 20.16 -9.79
C LEU A 415 24.73 20.74 -10.71
N VAL A 416 25.41 21.81 -10.31
CA VAL A 416 26.58 22.31 -11.04
C VAL A 416 27.72 21.28 -11.00
N VAL A 417 27.99 20.68 -9.83
CA VAL A 417 28.99 19.61 -9.67
C VAL A 417 28.65 18.39 -10.53
N TYR A 418 27.37 18.02 -10.65
CA TYR A 418 26.90 16.92 -11.50
C TYR A 418 27.37 17.09 -12.96
N TYR A 419 27.22 18.29 -13.51
CA TYR A 419 27.62 18.59 -14.89
C TYR A 419 29.14 18.69 -15.05
N LEU A 420 29.83 19.29 -14.08
CA LEU A 420 31.28 19.40 -14.07
C LEU A 420 31.96 18.02 -14.03
N ARG A 421 31.48 17.10 -13.19
CA ARG A 421 32.00 15.71 -13.12
C ARG A 421 31.81 14.93 -14.42
N ARG A 422 30.86 15.34 -15.26
CA ARG A 422 30.58 14.75 -16.59
C ARG A 422 31.20 15.55 -17.75
N TYR A 423 32.09 16.50 -17.47
CA TYR A 423 32.76 17.34 -18.47
C TYR A 423 31.79 18.19 -19.34
N ARG A 424 30.60 18.50 -18.82
CA ARG A 424 29.56 19.27 -19.50
C ARG A 424 29.56 20.72 -19.01
N TYR A 425 30.56 21.46 -19.47
CA TYR A 425 30.86 22.80 -18.96
C TYR A 425 29.82 23.86 -19.33
N LEU A 426 29.20 23.75 -20.51
CA LEU A 426 28.17 24.71 -20.95
C LEU A 426 26.93 24.63 -20.04
N GLU A 427 26.47 23.41 -19.77
CA GLU A 427 25.32 23.17 -18.91
C GLU A 427 25.62 23.55 -17.46
N ALA A 428 26.83 23.24 -16.97
CA ALA A 428 27.27 23.69 -15.65
C ALA A 428 27.22 25.23 -15.52
N TYR A 429 27.69 25.95 -16.54
CA TYR A 429 27.67 27.41 -16.59
C TYR A 429 26.24 27.97 -16.67
N GLU A 430 25.36 27.37 -17.47
CA GLU A 430 23.96 27.79 -17.59
C GLU A 430 23.20 27.64 -16.27
N VAL A 431 23.42 26.54 -15.55
CA VAL A 431 22.85 26.30 -14.22
C VAL A 431 23.41 27.31 -13.21
N ASP A 432 24.74 27.48 -13.14
CA ASP A 432 25.39 28.44 -12.22
C ASP A 432 24.87 29.87 -12.43
N ARG A 433 24.82 30.34 -13.68
CA ARG A 433 24.28 31.67 -14.00
C ARG A 433 22.81 31.82 -13.59
N SER A 434 22.03 30.75 -13.71
CA SER A 434 20.62 30.77 -13.31
C SER A 434 20.48 30.82 -11.79
N LEU A 435 21.25 30.02 -11.05
CA LEU A 435 21.30 30.05 -9.60
C LEU A 435 21.70 31.43 -9.06
N GLN A 436 22.76 32.04 -9.60
CA GLN A 436 23.20 33.38 -9.22
C GLN A 436 22.09 34.44 -9.34
N ARG A 437 21.30 34.39 -10.43
CA ARG A 437 20.16 35.31 -10.62
C ARG A 437 19.08 35.14 -9.56
N PHE A 438 18.76 33.90 -9.19
CA PHE A 438 17.75 33.64 -8.16
C PHE A 438 18.24 33.98 -6.77
N GLU A 439 19.50 33.66 -6.46
CA GLU A 439 20.16 34.01 -5.20
C GLU A 439 20.20 35.53 -5.01
N GLN A 440 20.58 36.29 -6.04
CA GLN A 440 20.57 37.76 -6.00
C GLN A 440 19.17 38.32 -5.70
N LYS A 441 18.14 37.81 -6.37
CA LYS A 441 16.74 38.21 -6.13
C LYS A 441 16.27 37.87 -4.70
N LYS A 442 16.70 36.74 -4.14
CA LYS A 442 16.38 36.34 -2.75
C LYS A 442 17.16 37.18 -1.74
N LEU A 443 18.40 37.53 -2.00
CA LEU A 443 19.24 38.36 -1.12
C LEU A 443 18.64 39.76 -0.90
N GLU A 444 17.93 40.31 -1.88
CA GLU A 444 17.26 41.62 -1.77
C GLU A 444 16.05 41.62 -0.81
N SER A 445 15.50 40.45 -0.48
CA SER A 445 14.22 40.32 0.23
C SER A 445 14.28 39.51 1.54
N THR A 446 15.47 39.05 1.95
CA THR A 446 15.63 38.11 3.08
C THR A 446 16.42 38.70 4.26
N THR A 447 16.35 38.04 5.41
CA THR A 447 17.09 38.42 6.63
C THR A 447 18.57 38.12 6.49
N GLU A 448 19.43 38.87 7.20
CA GLU A 448 20.89 38.74 7.11
C GLU A 448 21.40 37.33 7.45
N GLU A 449 20.71 36.60 8.32
CA GLU A 449 21.06 35.21 8.64
C GLU A 449 20.93 34.29 7.42
N ILE A 450 19.80 34.37 6.71
CA ILE A 450 19.53 33.59 5.49
C ILE A 450 20.48 34.04 4.38
N ALA A 451 20.69 35.34 4.24
CA ALA A 451 21.59 35.91 3.26
C ALA A 451 23.04 35.43 3.46
N SER A 452 23.50 35.30 4.72
CA SER A 452 24.83 34.79 5.04
C SER A 452 25.02 33.32 4.61
N LYS A 453 23.98 32.48 4.75
CA LYS A 453 24.01 31.08 4.33
C LYS A 453 24.08 30.96 2.81
N ILE A 454 23.26 31.74 2.10
CA ILE A 454 23.27 31.80 0.63
C ILE A 454 24.66 32.21 0.11
N ARG A 455 25.24 33.28 0.66
CA ARG A 455 26.59 33.76 0.26
C ARG A 455 27.66 32.69 0.49
N LYS A 456 27.61 31.94 1.60
CA LYS A 456 28.56 30.85 1.87
C LYS A 456 28.49 29.74 0.82
N ILE A 457 27.27 29.35 0.40
CA ILE A 457 27.07 28.32 -0.62
C ILE A 457 27.52 28.82 -1.99
N ALA A 458 27.21 30.07 -2.33
CA ALA A 458 27.67 30.69 -3.57
C ALA A 458 29.21 30.76 -3.63
N GLN A 459 29.87 31.21 -2.55
CA GLN A 459 31.33 31.25 -2.46
C GLN A 459 31.96 29.85 -2.58
N TRP A 460 31.36 28.83 -1.97
CA TRP A 460 31.81 27.45 -2.13
C TRP A 460 31.73 27.00 -3.60
N ARG A 461 30.61 27.31 -4.28
CA ARG A 461 30.41 27.00 -5.70
C ARG A 461 31.41 27.74 -6.59
N GLU A 462 31.64 29.03 -6.35
CA GLU A 462 32.64 29.84 -7.07
C GLU A 462 34.05 29.24 -6.95
N ASN A 463 34.45 28.86 -5.73
CA ASN A 463 35.75 28.24 -5.50
C ASN A 463 35.91 26.94 -6.31
N LEU A 464 34.87 26.09 -6.36
CA LEU A 464 34.89 24.86 -7.15
C LEU A 464 35.09 25.14 -8.64
N VAL A 465 34.32 26.08 -9.19
CA VAL A 465 34.44 26.49 -10.60
C VAL A 465 35.85 27.03 -10.88
N MET A 466 36.40 27.89 -10.01
CA MET A 466 37.76 28.45 -10.18
C MET A 466 38.89 27.41 -10.10
N THR A 467 38.80 26.42 -9.20
CA THR A 467 39.77 25.31 -9.15
C THR A 467 39.74 24.43 -10.39
N LEU A 468 38.55 24.22 -10.97
CA LEU A 468 38.39 23.50 -12.23
C LEU A 468 38.88 24.33 -13.41
N ASP A 469 38.66 25.65 -13.39
CA ASP A 469 39.14 26.56 -14.43
C ASP A 469 40.68 26.62 -14.50
N HIS A 470 41.37 26.50 -13.36
CA HIS A 470 42.83 26.32 -13.32
C HIS A 470 43.28 24.97 -13.89
N SER A 471 42.50 23.91 -13.68
CA SER A 471 42.79 22.56 -14.20
C SER A 471 42.52 22.47 -15.71
N ILE A 472 41.48 23.15 -16.18
CA ILE A 472 41.10 23.28 -17.59
C ILE A 472 42.07 24.23 -18.31
N SER A 473 42.51 25.31 -17.67
CA SER A 473 43.56 26.19 -18.20
C SER A 473 44.88 25.45 -18.41
N ILE A 474 45.24 24.47 -17.57
CA ILE A 474 46.42 23.61 -17.80
C ILE A 474 46.21 22.69 -19.01
N PHE A 475 45.00 22.16 -19.22
CA PHE A 475 44.67 21.32 -20.39
C PHE A 475 44.61 22.12 -21.71
N PHE A 476 44.16 23.38 -21.68
CA PHE A 476 44.11 24.25 -22.86
C PHE A 476 45.41 25.05 -23.09
N ALA A 477 46.31 25.16 -22.11
CA ALA A 477 47.59 25.85 -22.25
C ALA A 477 48.70 25.04 -22.95
N PHE A 478 48.47 23.77 -23.30
CA PHE A 478 49.36 23.00 -24.18
C PHE A 478 48.62 22.43 -25.41
N PRO A 479 48.30 23.25 -26.43
CA PRO A 479 47.71 22.73 -27.66
C PRO A 479 48.71 22.00 -28.58
N HIS A 480 50.03 22.15 -28.35
CA HIS A 480 51.05 21.62 -29.25
C HIS A 480 52.26 21.06 -28.52
N SER A 481 52.28 19.74 -28.33
CA SER A 481 53.50 18.93 -28.41
C SER A 481 53.11 17.52 -28.86
N PRO A 482 53.55 17.07 -30.05
CA PRO A 482 53.37 15.68 -30.46
C PRO A 482 54.32 14.80 -29.65
N SER A 483 53.97 13.52 -29.51
CA SER A 483 54.77 12.43 -28.95
C SER A 483 55.14 12.51 -27.46
N PHE A 484 54.40 11.76 -26.64
CA PHE A 484 55.05 10.89 -25.66
C PHE A 484 54.51 9.47 -25.80
N ILE A 485 55.39 8.65 -26.35
CA ILE A 485 55.35 7.20 -26.47
C ILE A 485 55.28 6.62 -25.05
N LEU A 486 54.34 5.70 -24.81
CA LEU A 486 54.39 4.73 -23.72
C LEU A 486 55.74 3.99 -23.77
N PRO A 487 56.60 4.05 -22.74
CA PRO A 487 57.57 3.00 -22.54
C PRO A 487 56.85 1.82 -21.88
N THR A 488 56.69 0.78 -22.66
CA THR A 488 56.59 -0.58 -22.15
C THR A 488 57.96 -0.99 -21.58
N ASN A 489 57.89 -1.81 -20.51
CA ASN A 489 58.91 -2.69 -19.94
C ASN A 489 59.78 -2.21 -18.74
N CYS A 490 59.45 -2.87 -17.62
CA CYS A 490 60.29 -3.77 -16.81
C CYS A 490 61.21 -3.22 -15.69
N ASP A 491 61.01 -3.88 -14.54
CA ASP A 491 61.93 -4.25 -13.46
C ASP A 491 62.33 -3.21 -12.40
N GLN A 492 61.67 -3.31 -11.23
CA GLN A 492 62.27 -3.93 -10.03
C GLN A 492 61.21 -4.54 -9.11
#